data_AF-V8CZN7-F1
#
_entry.id   AF-V8CZN7-F1
#
_cell.length_a   1.000
_cell.length_b   1.000
_cell.length_c   1.000
_cell.angle_alpha   90.00
_cell.angle_beta   90.00
_cell.angle_gamma   90.00
#
_symmetry.space_group_name_H-M   'P 1'
#
loop_
_entity.id
_entity.type
_entity.pdbx_description
1 polymer ?
#
loop_
_entity_poly.entity_id
_entity_poly.type
_entity_poly.pdbx_seq_one_letter_code
_entity_poly.pdbx_strand_id
1 'polypeptide(L)'
;MSKSPTTNDIWRRRSLMVTFVAALVTQNAIAIPYVRENGPKSVLDFFIGDIHKTTPGRFAMVDLMYVVIGFHIWAFSEAKKLHIIRWWVASFVLTFGVGIATAIPFFLLARDRALERRGSDHQVVSAM
;
A
#
# COMPACT_ATOMS: atom_id res chain seq x y z
N MET A 1 6.29 25.16 18.91
CA MET A 1 6.80 23.99 19.65
C MET A 1 6.13 22.74 19.07
N SER A 2 6.83 21.93 18.26
CA SER A 2 6.21 20.78 17.60
C SER A 2 5.79 19.73 18.63
N LYS A 3 4.53 19.28 18.59
CA LYS A 3 4.04 18.22 19.48
C LYS A 3 4.88 16.96 19.29
N SER A 4 5.47 16.44 20.36
CA SER A 4 6.22 15.18 20.31
C SER A 4 5.29 14.04 19.89
N PRO A 5 5.73 13.11 19.02
CA PRO A 5 4.92 11.98 18.61
C PRO A 5 4.50 11.14 19.82
N THR A 6 3.24 10.72 19.84
CA THR A 6 2.73 9.87 20.92
C THR A 6 3.24 8.44 20.76
N THR A 7 3.20 7.64 21.83
CA THR A 7 3.49 6.20 21.78
C THR A 7 2.66 5.49 20.71
N ASN A 8 1.40 5.88 20.55
CA ASN A 8 0.50 5.32 19.52
C ASN A 8 0.94 5.67 18.10
N ASP A 9 1.49 6.87 17.88
CA ASP A 9 2.03 7.27 16.57
C ASP A 9 3.27 6.44 16.21
N ILE A 10 4.14 6.20 17.19
CA ILE A 10 5.33 5.37 17.02
C ILE A 10 4.93 3.92 16.70
N TRP A 11 4.00 3.34 17.46
CA TRP A 11 3.52 1.97 17.22
C TRP A 11 2.87 1.82 15.85
N ARG A 12 1.98 2.75 15.47
CA ARG A 12 1.33 2.76 14.15
C ARG A 12 2.37 2.81 13.02
N ARG A 13 3.36 3.69 13.12
CA ARG A 13 4.41 3.80 12.10
C ARG A 13 5.26 2.54 12.01
N ARG A 14 5.67 1.99 13.16
CA ARG A 14 6.48 0.78 13.23
C ARG A 14 5.74 -0.42 12.65
N SER A 15 4.47 -0.61 13.01
CA SER A 15 3.69 -1.72 12.46
C SER A 15 3.53 -1.59 10.95
N LEU A 16 3.20 -0.40 10.44
CA LEU A 16 3.13 -0.18 8.99
C LEU A 16 4.47 -0.41 8.28
N MET A 17 5.59 0.02 8.86
CA MET A 17 6.92 -0.23 8.30
C MET A 17 7.27 -1.73 8.30
N VAL A 18 7.02 -2.43 9.40
CA VAL A 18 7.26 -3.87 9.50
C VAL A 18 6.41 -4.62 8.49
N THR A 19 5.11 -4.33 8.41
CA THR A 19 4.22 -4.95 7.43
C THR A 19 4.63 -4.64 6.00
N PHE A 20 5.02 -3.40 5.69
CA PHE A 20 5.51 -3.01 4.36
C PHE A 20 6.75 -3.82 3.96
N VAL A 21 7.75 -3.89 4.84
CA VAL A 21 9.00 -4.63 4.54
C VAL A 21 8.73 -6.13 4.45
N ALA A 22 7.95 -6.69 5.38
CA ALA A 22 7.61 -8.10 5.38
C ALA A 22 6.85 -8.51 4.11
N ALA A 23 5.83 -7.74 3.71
CA ALA A 23 5.08 -7.99 2.48
C ALA A 23 5.97 -7.83 1.23
N LEU A 24 6.78 -6.76 1.16
CA LEU A 24 7.67 -6.50 0.03
C LEU A 24 8.64 -7.66 -0.17
N VAL A 25 9.23 -8.16 0.92
CA VAL A 25 10.20 -9.26 0.86
C VAL A 25 9.51 -10.58 0.52
N THR A 26 8.44 -10.95 1.23
CA THR A 26 7.80 -12.26 1.04
C THR A 26 7.13 -12.39 -0.32
N GLN A 27 6.46 -11.35 -0.81
CA GLN A 27 5.82 -11.40 -2.13
C GLN A 27 6.86 -11.50 -3.27
N ASN A 28 7.95 -10.73 -3.21
CA ASN A 28 9.00 -10.80 -4.21
C ASN A 28 9.81 -12.11 -4.12
N ALA A 29 9.99 -12.67 -2.92
CA ALA A 29 10.65 -13.96 -2.74
C ALA A 29 9.90 -15.11 -3.44
N ILE A 30 8.59 -14.97 -3.65
CA ILE A 30 7.76 -15.93 -4.39
C ILE A 30 7.70 -15.55 -5.88
N ALA A 31 7.39 -14.29 -6.19
CA ALA A 31 7.11 -13.86 -7.56
C ALA A 31 8.37 -13.83 -8.45
N ILE A 32 9.51 -13.36 -7.93
CA ILE A 32 10.73 -13.18 -8.73
C ILE A 32 11.27 -14.53 -9.24
N PRO A 33 11.45 -15.57 -8.41
CA PRO A 33 11.90 -16.88 -8.90
C PRO A 33 10.94 -17.46 -9.94
N TYR A 34 9.64 -17.39 -9.69
CA TYR A 34 8.63 -17.89 -10.62
C TYR A 34 8.70 -17.20 -11.99
N VAL A 35 8.83 -15.87 -12.02
CA VAL A 35 8.94 -15.11 -13.28
C VAL A 35 10.28 -15.36 -13.97
N ARG A 36 11.36 -15.60 -13.22
CA ARG A 36 12.66 -15.98 -13.80
C ARG A 36 12.60 -17.36 -14.48
N GLU A 37 11.86 -18.29 -13.89
CA GLU A 37 11.73 -19.66 -14.40
C GLU A 37 10.74 -19.77 -15.58
N ASN A 38 9.64 -19.02 -15.54
CA ASN A 38 8.54 -19.12 -16.51
C ASN A 38 8.49 -17.97 -17.53
N GLY A 39 9.36 -16.97 -17.36
CA GLY A 39 9.50 -15.81 -18.24
C GLY A 39 8.57 -14.63 -17.88
N PRO A 40 8.81 -13.42 -18.42
CA PRO A 40 8.11 -12.20 -18.00
C PRO A 40 6.58 -12.20 -18.16
N LYS A 41 6.05 -13.01 -19.09
CA LYS A 41 4.59 -13.11 -19.30
C LYS A 41 3.87 -13.85 -18.16
N SER A 42 4.59 -14.65 -17.38
CA SER A 42 4.01 -15.42 -16.27
C SER A 42 3.55 -14.55 -15.10
N VAL A 43 3.87 -13.25 -15.10
CA VAL A 43 3.27 -12.27 -14.16
C VAL A 43 1.74 -12.32 -14.22
N LEU A 44 1.15 -12.61 -15.38
CA LEU A 44 -0.30 -12.72 -15.54
C LEU A 44 -0.90 -13.92 -14.80
N ASP A 45 -0.11 -14.94 -14.49
CA ASP A 45 -0.59 -16.15 -13.81
C ASP A 45 -1.05 -15.84 -12.38
N PHE A 46 -0.47 -14.80 -11.75
CA PHE A 46 -0.89 -14.30 -10.43
C PHE A 46 -2.25 -13.60 -10.44
N PHE A 47 -2.79 -13.25 -11.61
CA PHE A 47 -4.04 -12.49 -11.73
C PHE A 47 -5.15 -13.27 -12.45
N ILE A 48 -4.79 -14.03 -13.50
CA ILE A 48 -5.74 -14.63 -14.46
C ILE A 48 -5.51 -16.16 -14.59
N GLY A 49 -4.50 -16.70 -13.91
CA GLY A 49 -4.13 -18.11 -14.04
C GLY A 49 -5.02 -19.08 -13.25
N ASP A 50 -4.40 -20.20 -12.85
CA ASP A 50 -5.07 -21.36 -12.24
C ASP A 50 -5.80 -21.08 -10.93
N ILE A 51 -5.55 -19.93 -10.30
CA ILE A 51 -6.24 -19.49 -9.08
C ILE A 51 -7.76 -19.44 -9.25
N HIS A 52 -8.27 -19.25 -10.47
CA HIS A 52 -9.71 -19.23 -10.76
C HIS A 52 -10.32 -20.61 -10.99
N LYS A 53 -9.52 -21.68 -11.09
CA LYS A 53 -10.00 -23.04 -11.37
C LYS A 53 -10.68 -23.70 -10.16
N THR A 54 -10.41 -23.22 -8.95
CA THR A 54 -11.00 -23.78 -7.71
C THR A 54 -11.97 -22.80 -7.07
N THR A 55 -13.02 -23.31 -6.43
CA THR A 55 -14.00 -22.47 -5.70
C THR A 55 -13.34 -21.60 -4.62
N PRO A 56 -12.41 -22.11 -3.77
CA PRO A 56 -11.71 -21.29 -2.78
C PRO A 56 -10.83 -20.22 -3.42
N GLY A 57 -10.11 -20.54 -4.51
CA GLY A 57 -9.26 -19.58 -5.19
C GLY A 57 -10.06 -18.44 -5.85
N ARG A 58 -11.20 -18.76 -6.45
CA ARG A 58 -12.13 -17.75 -6.97
C ARG A 58 -12.67 -16.83 -5.87
N PHE A 59 -13.05 -17.39 -4.72
CA PHE A 59 -13.50 -16.58 -3.57
C PHE A 59 -12.38 -15.62 -3.13
N ALA A 60 -11.16 -16.12 -2.94
CA ALA A 60 -10.01 -15.31 -2.54
C ALA A 60 -9.70 -14.18 -3.54
N MET A 61 -9.80 -14.46 -4.85
CA MET A 61 -9.61 -13.42 -5.87
C MET A 61 -10.71 -12.36 -5.87
N VAL A 62 -11.98 -12.75 -5.70
CA VAL A 62 -13.08 -11.79 -5.61
C VAL A 62 -12.92 -10.89 -4.38
N ASP A 63 -12.62 -11.48 -3.22
CA ASP A 63 -12.35 -10.74 -1.98
C ASP A 63 -11.18 -9.75 -2.17
N LEU A 64 -10.07 -10.23 -2.73
CA LEU A 64 -8.89 -9.41 -3.02
C LEU A 64 -9.20 -8.26 -3.98
N MET A 65 -10.02 -8.49 -5.02
CA MET A 65 -10.42 -7.46 -5.98
C MET A 65 -11.20 -6.34 -5.29
N TYR A 66 -12.14 -6.67 -4.40
CA TYR A 66 -12.88 -5.66 -3.65
C TYR A 66 -11.98 -4.89 -2.67
N VAL A 67 -10.99 -5.55 -2.04
CA VAL A 67 -9.97 -4.87 -1.22
C VAL A 67 -9.17 -3.87 -2.07
N VAL A 68 -8.69 -4.28 -3.25
CA VAL A 68 -7.92 -3.42 -4.15
C VAL A 68 -8.74 -2.20 -4.59
N ILE A 69 -9.98 -2.42 -5.04
CA ILE A 69 -10.86 -1.35 -5.52
C ILE A 69 -11.20 -0.39 -4.38
N GLY A 70 -11.69 -0.91 -3.25
CA GLY A 70 -12.07 -0.10 -2.10
C GLY A 70 -10.91 0.74 -1.57
N PHE A 71 -9.73 0.12 -1.43
CA PHE A 71 -8.52 0.82 -1.02
C PHE A 71 -8.14 1.93 -2.00
N HIS A 72 -8.09 1.68 -3.32
CA HIS A 72 -7.63 2.70 -4.27
C HIS A 72 -8.61 3.86 -4.43
N ILE A 73 -9.93 3.61 -4.35
CA ILE A 73 -10.94 4.68 -4.36
C ILE A 73 -10.73 5.60 -3.15
N TRP A 74 -10.61 5.01 -1.95
CA TRP A 74 -10.36 5.77 -0.74
C TRP A 74 -9.01 6.50 -0.77
N ALA A 75 -7.94 5.80 -1.15
CA ALA A 75 -6.58 6.33 -1.19
C ALA A 75 -6.45 7.46 -2.20
N PHE A 76 -7.13 7.39 -3.35
CA PHE A 76 -7.15 8.47 -4.33
C PHE A 76 -7.80 9.73 -3.77
N SER A 77 -8.95 9.59 -3.10
CA SER A 77 -9.64 10.70 -2.43
C SER A 77 -8.75 11.35 -1.38
N GLU A 78 -8.12 10.55 -0.51
CA GLU A 78 -7.17 11.05 0.49
C GLU A 78 -5.95 11.72 -0.14
N ALA A 79 -5.44 11.16 -1.23
CA ALA A 79 -4.28 11.71 -1.92
C ALA A 79 -4.57 13.07 -2.57
N LYS A 80 -5.78 13.27 -3.10
CA LYS A 80 -6.24 14.60 -3.56
C LYS A 80 -6.30 15.58 -2.40
N LYS A 81 -6.96 15.20 -1.30
CA LYS A 81 -7.13 16.07 -0.13
C LYS A 81 -5.80 16.51 0.48
N LEU A 82 -4.81 15.61 0.51
CA LEU A 82 -3.50 15.84 1.13
C LEU A 82 -2.42 16.33 0.14
N HIS A 83 -2.74 16.48 -1.15
CA HIS A 83 -1.80 16.80 -2.24
C HIS A 83 -0.62 15.80 -2.35
N ILE A 84 -0.93 14.50 -2.21
CA ILE A 84 0.05 13.39 -2.28
C ILE A 84 -0.21 12.41 -3.43
N ILE A 85 -0.79 12.88 -4.55
CA ILE A 85 -1.13 12.03 -5.70
C ILE A 85 0.05 11.18 -6.21
N ARG A 86 1.27 11.71 -6.23
CA ARG A 86 2.47 10.93 -6.60
C ARG A 86 2.67 9.67 -5.75
N TRP A 87 2.30 9.73 -4.47
CA TRP A 87 2.40 8.58 -3.57
C TRP A 87 1.25 7.59 -3.76
N TRP A 88 0.07 8.06 -4.18
CA TRP A 88 -0.99 7.17 -4.65
C TRP A 88 -0.59 6.44 -5.94
N VAL A 89 0.03 7.13 -6.91
CA VAL A 89 0.53 6.49 -8.14
C VAL A 89 1.57 5.42 -7.80
N ALA A 90 2.52 5.71 -6.91
CA ALA A 90 3.50 4.71 -6.45
C ALA A 90 2.83 3.50 -5.78
N SER A 91 1.79 3.72 -4.97
CA SER A 91 0.99 2.64 -4.37
C SER A 91 0.25 1.81 -5.43
N PHE A 92 -0.28 2.45 -6.47
CA PHE A 92 -0.93 1.76 -7.58
C PHE A 92 0.07 0.87 -8.33
N VAL A 93 1.26 1.39 -8.64
CA VAL A 93 2.34 0.59 -9.25
C VAL A 93 2.75 -0.57 -8.36
N LEU A 94 2.91 -0.37 -7.05
CA LEU A 94 3.22 -1.45 -6.11
C LEU A 94 2.13 -2.53 -6.07
N THR A 95 0.86 -2.16 -6.25
CA THR A 95 -0.26 -3.10 -6.23
C THR A 95 -0.17 -4.13 -7.34
N PHE A 96 0.17 -3.69 -8.56
CA PHE A 96 0.26 -4.58 -9.72
C PHE A 96 1.67 -5.12 -9.96
N GLY A 97 2.70 -4.45 -9.43
CA GLY A 97 4.09 -4.88 -9.56
C GLY A 97 4.55 -5.85 -8.48
N VAL A 98 3.99 -5.78 -7.26
CA VAL A 98 4.36 -6.63 -6.12
C VAL A 98 3.13 -7.26 -5.48
N GLY A 99 2.12 -6.44 -5.19
CA GLY A 99 0.85 -6.86 -4.63
C GLY A 99 0.31 -5.87 -3.60
N ILE A 100 -1.01 -5.93 -3.39
CA ILE A 100 -1.74 -4.97 -2.55
C ILE A 100 -1.28 -4.95 -1.08
N ALA A 101 -0.80 -6.09 -0.56
CA ALA A 101 -0.29 -6.21 0.81
C ALA A 101 0.95 -5.32 1.04
N THR A 102 1.75 -5.05 0.00
CA THR A 102 2.85 -4.09 0.03
C THR A 102 2.36 -2.65 -0.15
N ALA A 103 1.40 -2.43 -1.06
CA ALA A 103 0.92 -1.11 -1.43
C ALA A 103 0.16 -0.39 -0.30
N ILE A 104 -0.71 -1.10 0.43
CA ILE A 104 -1.50 -0.52 1.53
C ILE A 104 -0.61 0.14 2.61
N PRO A 105 0.31 -0.57 3.27
CA PRO A 105 1.11 0.03 4.33
C PRO A 105 2.04 1.12 3.80
N PHE A 106 2.52 1.02 2.56
CA PHE A 106 3.27 2.08 1.90
C PHE A 106 2.47 3.39 1.80
N PHE A 107 1.25 3.34 1.26
CA PHE A 107 0.41 4.52 1.13
C PHE A 107 0.03 5.10 2.49
N LEU A 108 -0.27 4.24 3.46
CA LEU A 108 -0.59 4.67 4.83
C LEU A 108 0.59 5.41 5.48
N LEU A 109 1.84 4.97 5.25
CA LEU A 109 3.04 5.70 5.69
C LEU A 109 3.19 7.06 4.99
N ALA A 110 2.92 7.14 3.69
CA ALA A 110 2.95 8.39 2.94
C ALA A 110 1.88 9.37 3.45
N ARG A 111 0.66 8.86 3.72
CA ARG A 111 -0.45 9.61 4.31
C ARG A 111 -0.11 10.14 5.69
N ASP A 112 0.45 9.31 6.56
CA ASP A 112 0.81 9.68 7.93
C ASP A 112 1.86 10.82 7.95
N ARG A 113 2.86 10.76 7.06
CA ARG A 113 3.84 11.86 6.87
C ARG A 113 3.20 13.15 6.34
N ALA A 114 2.20 13.05 5.47
CA ALA A 114 1.52 14.21 4.92
C ALA A 114 0.65 14.93 5.96
N LEU A 115 -0.01 14.16 6.83
CA LEU A 115 -0.82 14.69 7.93
C LEU A 115 0.03 15.43 8.96
N GLU A 116 1.22 14.90 9.31
CA GLU A 116 2.15 15.59 10.21
C GLU A 116 2.62 16.95 9.67
N ARG A 117 2.92 17.02 8.37
CA ARG A 117 3.33 18.27 7.73
C ARG A 117 2.22 19.32 7.82
N ARG A 118 0.99 18.95 7.44
CA ARG A 118 -0.17 19.86 7.53
C ARG A 118 -0.49 20.30 8.95
N GLY A 119 -0.40 19.39 9.92
CA GLY A 119 -0.62 19.71 11.33
C GLY A 119 0.42 20.71 11.85
N SER A 120 1.66 20.61 11.37
CA SER A 120 2.73 21.56 11.70
C SER A 120 2.47 22.94 11.06
N ASP A 121 2.06 22.98 9.78
CA ASP A 121 1.78 24.23 9.06
C ASP A 121 0.65 25.03 9.72
N HIS A 122 -0.45 24.36 10.11
CA HIS A 122 -1.57 25.01 10.80
C HIS A 122 -1.18 25.58 12.18
N GLN A 123 -0.27 24.93 12.90
CA GLN A 123 0.24 25.43 14.19
C GLN A 123 1.12 26.67 14.03
N VAL A 124 1.91 26.75 12.96
CA VAL A 124 2.74 27.93 12.65
C VAL A 124 1.86 29.12 12.32
N VAL A 125 0.86 28.95 11.45
CA VAL A 125 -0.08 30.03 11.08
C VAL A 125 -0.87 30.55 12.29
N SER A 126 -1.30 29.68 13.20
CA SER A 126 -2.04 30.09 14.41
C SER A 126 -1.18 30.80 15.46
N ALA A 127 0.14 30.72 15.36
CA ALA A 127 1.07 31.31 16.33
C ALA A 127 1.64 32.67 15.86
N MET A 128 1.29 33.11 14.65
CA MET A 128 1.60 34.43 14.09
C MET A 128 0.43 35.38 14.27
#